data_AF-A0A4Q2LSX3-F1
#
_entry.id   AF-A0A4Q2LSX3-F1
#
_cell.length_a   1.000
_cell.length_b   1.000
_cell.length_c   1.000
_cell.angle_alpha   90.00
_cell.angle_beta   90.00
_cell.angle_gamma   90.00
#
_symmetry.space_group_name_H-M   'P 1'
#
loop_
_entity.id
_entity.type
_entity.pdbx_description
1 polymer ?
#
loop_
_entity_poly.entity_id
_entity_poly.type
_entity_poly.pdbx_seq_one_letter_code
_entity_poly.pdbx_strand_id
1 'polypeptide(L)'
;MSTWFKVVWVLAIIINIVALVWFILGSTANFQRSLDLVERLTLIVYGLTSFALTSLSILMLIKQTGKSSVSLYTLGSVIILLLVYLSQPLFETVRTEGWLHESVQSDPIKVTSDGRYEYHIELVNFEQRNRSERLILTNILTGEVNKITIDIDTSGSNGLARGRSNWGWAIMHPTESPNKYNLVTTEYLKMPEKVFLIDVEKGISEKLD
;
A
#
# COMPACT_ATOMS: atom_id res chain seq x y z
N MET A 1 -19.24 1.99 -40.43
CA MET A 1 -19.62 2.26 -39.03
C MET A 1 -19.71 3.77 -38.86
N SER A 2 -20.77 4.28 -38.22
CA SER A 2 -20.89 5.71 -37.91
C SER A 2 -19.69 6.20 -37.10
N THR A 3 -19.17 7.38 -37.42
CA THR A 3 -18.02 7.99 -36.74
C THR A 3 -18.28 8.11 -35.23
N TRP A 4 -19.49 8.50 -34.84
CA TRP A 4 -19.87 8.61 -33.43
C TRP A 4 -19.74 7.28 -32.67
N PHE A 5 -20.21 6.19 -33.27
CA PHE A 5 -20.11 4.86 -32.66
C PHE A 5 -18.66 4.42 -32.49
N LYS A 6 -17.79 4.71 -33.47
CA LYS A 6 -16.35 4.45 -33.35
C LYS A 6 -15.74 5.23 -32.18
N VAL A 7 -16.11 6.50 -32.01
CA VAL A 7 -15.62 7.35 -30.91
C VAL A 7 -16.03 6.75 -29.56
N VAL A 8 -17.30 6.40 -29.36
CA VAL A 8 -17.77 5.75 -28.13
C VAL A 8 -17.03 4.45 -27.86
N TRP A 9 -16.80 3.65 -28.91
CA TRP A 9 -16.07 2.38 -28.77
C TRP A 9 -14.62 2.61 -28.35
N VAL A 10 -13.92 3.55 -29.00
CA VAL A 10 -12.53 3.91 -28.65
C VAL A 10 -12.45 4.44 -27.22
N LEU A 11 -13.41 5.26 -26.78
CA LEU A 11 -13.47 5.73 -25.39
C LEU A 11 -13.62 4.57 -24.40
N ALA A 12 -14.49 3.60 -24.67
CA ALA A 12 -14.64 2.42 -23.83
C ALA A 12 -13.34 1.59 -23.74
N ILE A 13 -12.61 1.45 -24.85
CA ILE A 13 -11.29 0.81 -24.89
C ILE A 13 -10.30 1.58 -23.99
N ILE A 14 -10.24 2.91 -24.11
CA ILE A 14 -9.33 3.75 -23.33
C ILE A 14 -9.62 3.61 -21.83
N ILE A 15 -10.89 3.72 -21.43
CA ILE A 15 -11.31 3.56 -20.02
C ILE A 15 -10.86 2.19 -19.50
N ASN A 16 -11.06 1.14 -20.28
CA ASN A 16 -10.68 -0.21 -19.89
C ASN A 16 -9.16 -0.39 -19.74
N ILE A 17 -8.37 0.19 -20.65
CA ILE A 17 -6.90 0.19 -20.55
C ILE A 17 -6.45 0.97 -19.31
N VAL A 18 -7.03 2.14 -19.04
CA VAL A 18 -6.72 2.93 -17.84
C VAL A 18 -7.05 2.14 -16.58
N ALA A 19 -8.19 1.46 -16.53
CA ALA A 19 -8.59 0.60 -15.42
C ALA A 19 -7.58 -0.54 -15.20
N LEU A 20 -7.14 -1.20 -16.28
CA LEU A 20 -6.12 -2.26 -16.21
C LEU A 20 -4.78 -1.75 -15.68
N VAL A 21 -4.30 -0.63 -16.21
CA VAL A 21 -3.03 -0.02 -15.76
C VAL A 21 -3.13 0.41 -14.31
N TRP A 22 -4.22 1.08 -13.94
CA TRP A 22 -4.52 1.47 -12.56
C TRP A 22 -4.52 0.27 -11.61
N PHE A 23 -5.19 -0.81 -12.01
CA PHE A 23 -5.25 -2.04 -11.24
C PHE A 23 -3.88 -2.67 -11.04
N ILE A 24 -3.07 -2.81 -12.10
CA ILE A 24 -1.74 -3.43 -12.03
C ILE A 24 -0.82 -2.60 -11.14
N LEU A 25 -0.78 -1.29 -11.35
CA LEU A 25 0.04 -0.40 -10.54
C LEU A 25 -0.40 -0.40 -9.08
N GLY A 26 -1.71 -0.33 -8.81
CA GLY A 26 -2.19 -0.22 -7.44
C GLY A 26 -2.17 -1.47 -6.62
N SER A 27 -2.56 -2.58 -7.23
CA SER A 27 -2.53 -3.88 -6.54
C SER A 27 -1.08 -4.25 -6.18
N THR A 28 -0.12 -3.90 -7.05
CA THR A 28 1.30 -4.07 -6.74
C THR A 28 1.93 -2.93 -5.92
N ALA A 29 1.16 -1.88 -5.58
CA ALA A 29 1.65 -0.63 -5.00
C ALA A 29 2.93 -0.15 -5.70
N ASN A 30 2.87 -0.02 -7.03
CA ASN A 30 4.00 0.27 -7.91
C ASN A 30 5.17 -0.72 -7.75
N PHE A 31 4.85 -2.02 -7.80
CA PHE A 31 5.78 -3.14 -7.63
C PHE A 31 6.54 -3.17 -6.29
N GLN A 32 6.03 -2.48 -5.28
CA GLN A 32 6.57 -2.52 -3.92
C GLN A 32 6.03 -3.72 -3.12
N ARG A 33 4.90 -4.32 -3.51
CA ARG A 33 4.34 -5.53 -2.87
C ARG A 33 3.88 -6.58 -3.89
N SER A 34 3.74 -7.82 -3.41
CA SER A 34 3.10 -8.88 -4.18
C SER A 34 1.57 -8.76 -4.12
N LEU A 35 0.90 -9.22 -5.16
CA LEU A 35 -0.57 -9.26 -5.20
C LEU A 35 -1.13 -10.16 -4.11
N ASP A 36 -2.13 -9.68 -3.38
CA ASP A 36 -2.87 -10.49 -2.43
C ASP A 36 -3.80 -11.51 -3.15
N LEU A 37 -4.48 -12.38 -2.40
CA LEU A 37 -5.34 -13.40 -3.00
C LEU A 37 -6.51 -12.80 -3.79
N VAL A 38 -7.11 -11.71 -3.29
CA VAL A 38 -8.28 -11.06 -3.90
C VAL A 38 -7.87 -10.34 -5.18
N GLU A 39 -6.75 -9.64 -5.14
CA GLU A 39 -6.15 -8.96 -6.29
C GLU A 39 -5.71 -9.98 -7.35
N ARG A 40 -5.10 -11.11 -6.98
CA ARG A 40 -4.79 -12.18 -7.94
C ARG A 40 -6.03 -12.73 -8.62
N LEU A 41 -7.08 -13.02 -7.85
CA LEU A 41 -8.33 -13.51 -8.41
C LEU A 41 -8.95 -12.46 -9.35
N THR A 42 -8.91 -11.19 -8.96
CA THR A 42 -9.40 -10.07 -9.76
C THR A 42 -8.61 -9.91 -11.06
N LEU A 43 -7.28 -10.04 -11.01
CA LEU A 43 -6.43 -10.01 -12.20
C LEU A 43 -6.77 -11.15 -13.17
N ILE A 44 -6.99 -12.36 -12.66
CA ILE A 44 -7.29 -13.52 -13.49
C ILE A 44 -8.69 -13.40 -14.11
N VAL A 45 -9.71 -13.09 -13.30
CA VAL A 45 -11.10 -13.07 -13.75
C VAL A 45 -11.40 -11.83 -14.59
N TYR A 46 -11.09 -10.64 -14.06
CA TYR A 46 -11.40 -9.39 -14.72
C TYR A 46 -10.24 -8.92 -15.59
N GLY A 47 -9.01 -8.92 -15.08
CA GLY A 47 -7.85 -8.40 -15.82
C GLY A 47 -7.57 -9.12 -17.13
N LEU A 48 -7.45 -10.46 -17.13
CA LEU A 48 -7.20 -11.24 -18.35
C LEU A 48 -8.37 -11.14 -19.34
N THR A 49 -9.61 -11.23 -18.85
CA THR A 49 -10.81 -11.10 -19.68
C THR A 49 -10.87 -9.72 -20.34
N SER A 50 -10.57 -8.68 -19.57
CA SER A 50 -10.51 -7.28 -20.01
C SER A 50 -9.43 -7.08 -21.07
N PHE A 51 -8.24 -7.65 -20.88
CA PHE A 51 -7.14 -7.59 -21.85
C PHE A 51 -7.50 -8.30 -23.17
N ALA A 52 -8.08 -9.50 -23.09
CA ALA A 52 -8.51 -10.25 -24.27
C ALA A 52 -9.60 -9.50 -25.04
N LEU A 53 -10.60 -8.96 -24.33
CA LEU A 53 -11.70 -8.21 -24.92
C LEU A 53 -11.21 -6.90 -25.57
N THR A 54 -10.30 -6.18 -24.91
CA THR A 54 -9.65 -4.99 -25.47
C THR A 54 -8.86 -5.31 -26.73
N SER A 55 -8.09 -6.39 -26.74
CA SER A 55 -7.33 -6.84 -27.91
C SER A 55 -8.26 -7.18 -29.08
N LEU A 56 -9.32 -7.95 -28.82
CA LEU A 56 -10.34 -8.28 -29.82
C LEU A 56 -11.01 -7.02 -30.38
N SER A 57 -11.38 -6.09 -29.50
CA SER A 57 -12.02 -4.81 -29.84
C SER A 57 -11.15 -3.96 -30.77
N ILE A 58 -9.85 -3.83 -30.47
CA ILE A 58 -8.88 -3.12 -31.32
C ILE A 58 -8.77 -3.81 -32.69
N LEU A 59 -8.63 -5.13 -32.73
CA LEU A 59 -8.53 -5.90 -33.98
C LEU A 59 -9.78 -5.71 -34.86
N MET A 60 -10.97 -5.68 -34.25
CA MET A 60 -12.23 -5.43 -34.98
C MET A 60 -12.26 -4.03 -35.57
N LEU A 61 -11.84 -2.99 -34.82
CA LEU A 61 -11.79 -1.62 -35.34
C LEU A 61 -10.78 -1.44 -36.48
N ILE A 62 -9.62 -2.11 -36.40
CA ILE A 62 -8.59 -2.06 -37.45
C ILE A 62 -9.06 -2.79 -38.73
N LYS A 63 -9.63 -4.00 -38.59
CA LYS A 63 -10.08 -4.80 -39.75
C LYS A 63 -11.34 -4.28 -40.42
N GLN A 64 -12.05 -3.32 -39.81
CA GLN A 64 -13.29 -2.78 -40.35
C GLN A 64 -13.05 -1.81 -41.54
N THR A 65 -12.86 -2.36 -42.74
CA THR A 65 -12.65 -1.59 -43.99
C THR A 65 -13.90 -1.45 -44.87
N GLY A 66 -15.04 -2.06 -44.50
CA GLY A 66 -16.27 -2.09 -45.31
C GLY A 66 -17.55 -1.56 -44.64
N LYS A 67 -18.68 -1.62 -45.36
CA LYS A 67 -20.01 -1.27 -44.84
C LYS A 67 -20.36 -2.15 -43.63
N SER A 68 -20.76 -1.52 -42.54
CA SER A 68 -21.08 -2.21 -41.29
C SER A 68 -22.49 -2.78 -41.34
N SER A 69 -22.62 -4.06 -41.03
CA SER A 69 -23.91 -4.73 -40.85
C SER A 69 -24.53 -4.37 -39.50
N VAL A 70 -25.85 -4.56 -39.37
CA VAL A 70 -26.57 -4.42 -38.09
C VAL A 70 -25.97 -5.35 -37.03
N SER A 71 -25.62 -6.58 -37.38
CA SER A 71 -25.00 -7.55 -36.47
C SER A 71 -23.70 -7.06 -35.86
N LEU A 72 -22.89 -6.32 -36.63
CA LEU A 72 -21.64 -5.75 -36.13
C LEU A 72 -21.88 -4.62 -35.12
N TYR A 73 -22.91 -3.79 -35.33
CA TYR A 73 -23.29 -2.77 -34.35
C TYR A 73 -23.79 -3.42 -33.05
N THR A 74 -24.64 -4.46 -33.15
CA THR A 74 -25.10 -5.19 -31.96
C THR A 74 -23.94 -5.81 -31.18
N LEU A 75 -23.03 -6.50 -31.88
CA LEU A 75 -21.85 -7.09 -31.27
C LEU A 75 -20.93 -6.03 -30.65
N GLY A 76 -20.69 -4.93 -31.36
CA GLY A 76 -19.90 -3.81 -30.85
C GLY A 76 -20.50 -3.18 -29.60
N SER A 77 -21.83 -3.00 -29.56
CA SER A 77 -22.53 -2.49 -28.37
C SER A 77 -22.36 -3.43 -27.16
N VAL A 78 -22.46 -4.75 -27.38
CA VAL A 78 -22.22 -5.74 -26.31
C VAL A 78 -20.77 -5.66 -25.82
N ILE A 79 -19.81 -5.56 -26.72
CA ILE A 79 -18.38 -5.42 -26.36
C ILE A 79 -18.16 -4.14 -25.56
N ILE A 80 -18.74 -3.00 -25.98
CA ILE A 80 -18.64 -1.72 -25.26
C ILE A 80 -19.17 -1.87 -23.83
N LEU A 81 -20.36 -2.46 -23.67
CA LEU A 81 -20.97 -2.67 -22.35
C LEU A 81 -20.08 -3.55 -21.47
N LEU A 82 -19.53 -4.63 -22.02
CA LEU A 82 -18.62 -5.51 -21.30
C LEU A 82 -17.31 -4.81 -20.92
N LEU A 83 -16.72 -4.01 -21.81
CA LEU A 83 -15.51 -3.22 -21.50
C LEU A 83 -15.75 -2.28 -20.32
N VAL A 84 -16.88 -1.57 -20.31
CA VAL A 84 -17.24 -0.67 -19.20
C VAL A 84 -17.49 -1.47 -17.93
N TYR A 85 -18.27 -2.56 -18.00
CA TYR A 85 -18.57 -3.43 -16.86
C TYR A 85 -17.30 -4.01 -16.22
N LEU A 86 -16.37 -4.51 -17.03
CA LEU A 86 -15.10 -5.06 -16.54
C LEU A 86 -14.16 -3.99 -15.96
N SER A 87 -14.32 -2.72 -16.33
CA SER A 87 -13.48 -1.63 -15.82
C SER A 87 -13.79 -1.30 -14.36
N GLN A 88 -15.05 -1.41 -13.94
CA GLN A 88 -15.48 -1.06 -12.58
C GLN A 88 -14.73 -1.84 -11.48
N PRO A 89 -14.71 -3.19 -11.46
CA PRO A 89 -14.01 -3.94 -10.41
C PRO A 89 -12.50 -3.69 -10.42
N LEU A 90 -11.91 -3.42 -11.59
CA LEU A 90 -10.49 -3.08 -11.71
C LEU A 90 -10.14 -1.75 -11.03
N PHE A 91 -11.06 -0.78 -11.00
CA PHE A 91 -10.86 0.45 -10.21
C PHE A 91 -11.11 0.23 -8.72
N GLU A 92 -12.23 -0.39 -8.37
CA GLU A 92 -12.71 -0.49 -6.98
C GLU A 92 -11.84 -1.40 -6.11
N THR A 93 -11.19 -2.40 -6.69
CA THR A 93 -10.40 -3.38 -5.92
C THR A 93 -9.05 -2.80 -5.46
N VAL A 94 -8.59 -1.70 -6.06
CA VAL A 94 -7.30 -1.11 -5.74
C VAL A 94 -7.33 -0.43 -4.38
N ARG A 95 -6.45 -0.88 -3.47
CA ARG A 95 -6.17 -0.15 -2.23
C ARG A 95 -5.28 1.05 -2.50
N THR A 96 -5.68 2.22 -2.02
CA THR A 96 -4.90 3.45 -2.12
C THR A 96 -3.90 3.61 -0.98
N GLU A 97 -4.15 2.97 0.16
CA GLU A 97 -3.23 2.89 1.30
C GLU A 97 -1.98 2.06 0.95
N GLY A 98 -0.82 2.59 1.31
CA GLY A 98 0.48 2.08 0.88
C GLY A 98 0.83 2.41 -0.58
N TRP A 99 -0.05 3.07 -1.34
CA TRP A 99 0.26 3.57 -2.68
C TRP A 99 0.22 5.10 -2.72
N LEU A 100 -0.98 5.69 -2.66
CA LEU A 100 -1.20 7.14 -2.70
C LEU A 100 -0.99 7.77 -1.33
N HIS A 101 -1.21 7.00 -0.28
CA HIS A 101 -1.03 7.42 1.10
C HIS A 101 -0.16 6.40 1.83
N GLU A 102 0.62 6.83 2.81
CA GLU A 102 1.36 5.92 3.69
C GLU A 102 0.38 5.00 4.45
N SER A 103 0.61 3.70 4.41
CA SER A 103 -0.08 2.75 5.29
C SER A 103 0.70 2.68 6.60
N VAL A 104 0.21 3.36 7.63
CA VAL A 104 0.88 3.42 8.94
C VAL A 104 0.20 2.46 9.91
N GLN A 105 0.98 1.54 10.50
CA GLN A 105 0.55 0.78 11.66
C GLN A 105 1.33 1.25 12.88
N SER A 106 0.63 1.50 13.98
CA SER A 106 1.24 1.99 15.21
C SER A 106 0.97 1.04 16.38
N ASP A 107 1.92 0.94 17.31
CA ASP A 107 1.65 0.32 18.60
C ASP A 107 0.98 1.32 19.57
N PRO A 108 0.46 0.86 20.73
CA PRO A 108 -0.16 1.75 21.70
C PRO A 108 0.82 2.79 22.22
N ILE A 109 0.32 4.01 22.45
CA ILE A 109 1.10 5.08 23.10
C ILE A 109 1.49 4.64 24.51
N LYS A 110 2.76 4.80 24.84
CA LYS A 110 3.37 4.50 26.13
C LYS A 110 4.05 5.74 26.69
N VAL A 111 4.26 5.76 28.00
CA VAL A 111 5.00 6.82 28.68
C VAL A 111 6.33 6.25 29.15
N THR A 112 7.40 7.01 29.01
CA THR A 112 8.72 6.66 29.56
C THR A 112 8.66 6.55 31.07
N SER A 113 9.50 5.70 31.67
CA SER A 113 9.48 5.51 33.14
C SER A 113 9.84 6.77 33.94
N ASP A 114 10.54 7.73 33.31
CA ASP A 114 10.84 9.05 33.87
C ASP A 114 9.71 10.07 33.66
N GLY A 115 8.62 9.70 32.97
CA GLY A 115 7.44 10.54 32.75
C GLY A 115 7.66 11.74 31.82
N ARG A 116 8.75 11.74 31.04
CA ARG A 116 9.12 12.90 30.19
C ARG A 116 8.52 12.85 28.79
N TYR A 117 8.38 11.66 28.22
CA TYR A 117 7.93 11.48 26.85
C TYR A 117 6.81 10.45 26.75
N GLU A 118 5.83 10.76 25.91
CA GLU A 118 4.94 9.78 25.29
C GLU A 118 5.59 9.25 24.02
N TYR A 119 5.47 7.95 23.75
CA TYR A 119 6.10 7.32 22.61
C TYR A 119 5.30 6.16 22.04
N HIS A 120 5.46 5.94 20.74
CA HIS A 120 4.99 4.76 20.01
C HIS A 120 5.85 4.54 18.76
N ILE A 121 5.84 3.30 18.26
CA ILE A 121 6.49 2.92 17.02
C ILE A 121 5.46 2.92 15.89
N GLU A 122 5.84 3.51 14.76
CA GLU A 122 5.11 3.46 13.52
C GLU A 122 5.86 2.62 12.49
N LEU A 123 5.20 1.60 11.98
CA LEU A 123 5.63 0.79 10.84
C LEU A 123 4.90 1.34 9.60
N VAL A 124 5.64 2.02 8.74
CA VAL A 124 5.14 2.61 7.50
C VAL A 124 5.32 1.61 6.37
N ASN A 125 4.25 1.36 5.61
CA ASN A 125 4.24 0.47 4.45
C ASN A 125 4.84 -0.92 4.74
N PHE A 126 4.58 -1.46 5.94
CA PHE A 126 5.21 -2.66 6.49
C PHE A 126 5.33 -3.85 5.52
N GLU A 127 4.29 -4.12 4.71
CA GLU A 127 4.25 -5.25 3.76
C GLU A 127 4.89 -4.94 2.40
N GLN A 128 5.56 -3.80 2.27
CA GLN A 128 6.11 -3.29 1.02
C GLN A 128 7.63 -3.15 1.08
N ARG A 129 8.28 -3.05 -0.09
CA ARG A 129 9.73 -2.88 -0.22
C ARG A 129 10.21 -1.49 0.23
N ASN A 130 9.37 -0.47 0.08
CA ASN A 130 9.57 0.90 0.57
C ASN A 130 9.10 1.08 2.03
N ARG A 131 9.13 0.01 2.83
CA ARG A 131 8.81 0.08 4.25
C ARG A 131 9.82 0.95 5.00
N SER A 132 9.38 1.54 6.11
CA SER A 132 10.26 2.24 7.05
C SER A 132 9.66 2.24 8.44
N GLU A 133 10.51 2.22 9.46
CA GLU A 133 10.12 2.27 10.86
C GLU A 133 10.54 3.60 11.48
N ARG A 134 9.65 4.18 12.28
CA ARG A 134 9.93 5.44 12.99
C ARG A 134 9.36 5.41 14.40
N LEU A 135 10.11 5.99 15.33
CA LEU A 135 9.66 6.30 16.67
C LEU A 135 9.08 7.72 16.68
N ILE A 136 7.87 7.82 17.21
CA ILE A 136 7.24 9.09 17.50
C ILE A 136 7.45 9.36 18.99
N LEU A 137 8.01 10.52 19.29
CA LEU A 137 8.23 10.99 20.65
C LEU A 137 7.50 12.31 20.84
N THR A 138 6.60 12.35 21.81
CA THR A 138 5.90 13.58 22.19
C THR A 138 6.38 13.98 23.58
N ASN A 139 6.97 15.17 23.70
CA ASN A 139 7.32 15.73 25.00
C ASN A 139 6.03 16.07 25.76
N ILE A 140 5.86 15.50 26.95
CA ILE A 140 4.62 15.66 27.73
C ILE A 140 4.42 17.09 28.21
N LEU A 141 5.51 17.82 28.48
CA LEU A 141 5.44 19.19 29.00
C LEU A 141 5.22 20.22 27.90
N THR A 142 5.89 20.07 26.75
CA THR A 142 5.85 21.06 25.67
C THR A 142 4.87 20.71 24.55
N GLY A 143 4.46 19.44 24.44
CA GLY A 143 3.68 18.91 23.32
C GLY A 143 4.47 18.79 22.02
N GLU A 144 5.79 19.02 22.04
CA GLU A 144 6.64 18.92 20.86
C GLU A 144 6.77 17.47 20.40
N VAL A 145 6.59 17.24 19.09
CA VAL A 145 6.62 15.91 18.47
C VAL A 145 7.88 15.74 17.64
N ASN A 146 8.72 14.79 18.03
CA ASN A 146 9.91 14.37 17.31
C ASN A 146 9.67 13.03 16.61
N LYS A 147 10.09 12.95 15.35
CA LYS A 147 10.01 11.72 14.53
C LYS A 147 11.42 11.24 14.26
N ILE A 148 11.78 10.08 14.79
CA ILE A 148 13.11 9.50 14.68
C ILE A 148 13.02 8.22 13.87
N THR A 149 13.70 8.15 12.73
CA THR A 149 13.79 6.91 11.93
C THR A 149 14.60 5.87 12.69
N ILE A 150 14.14 4.62 12.70
CA ILE A 150 14.84 3.50 13.35
C ILE A 150 14.94 2.34 12.38
N ASP A 151 16.13 1.75 12.26
CA ASP A 151 16.35 0.57 11.43
C ASP A 151 16.05 -0.72 12.19
N ILE A 152 14.76 -0.95 12.48
CA ILE A 152 14.30 -2.19 13.10
C ILE A 152 14.48 -3.37 12.13
N ASP A 153 14.43 -3.11 10.82
CA ASP A 153 14.39 -4.09 9.73
C ASP A 153 13.40 -5.23 10.01
N THR A 154 12.12 -4.93 9.81
CA THR A 154 11.07 -5.93 10.03
C THR A 154 10.93 -6.97 8.92
N SER A 155 11.81 -7.03 7.90
CA SER A 155 11.69 -8.01 6.79
C SER A 155 11.69 -9.45 7.26
N GLY A 156 12.44 -9.76 8.31
CA GLY A 156 12.55 -11.11 8.86
C GLY A 156 11.40 -11.51 9.78
N SER A 157 10.44 -10.62 10.04
CA SER A 157 9.34 -10.93 10.96
C SER A 157 8.29 -11.84 10.29
N ASN A 158 7.91 -12.91 10.97
CA ASN A 158 6.82 -13.82 10.57
C ASN A 158 5.43 -13.23 10.92
N GLY A 159 5.28 -11.92 10.65
CA GLY A 159 4.11 -11.11 11.00
C GLY A 159 4.18 -10.46 12.39
N LEU A 160 3.27 -9.53 12.63
CA LEU A 160 3.17 -8.75 13.87
C LEU A 160 2.22 -9.43 14.86
N ALA A 161 2.60 -9.53 16.13
CA ALA A 161 1.68 -9.89 17.19
C ALA A 161 1.10 -8.63 17.83
N ARG A 162 -0.22 -8.61 18.07
CA ARG A 162 -0.91 -7.59 18.87
C ARG A 162 -1.38 -8.24 20.16
N GLY A 163 -1.01 -7.69 21.31
CA GLY A 163 -1.48 -8.17 22.61
C GLY A 163 -2.83 -7.55 23.00
N ARG A 164 -3.41 -8.00 24.12
CA ARG A 164 -4.71 -7.50 24.61
C ARG A 164 -4.61 -6.18 25.39
N SER A 165 -3.54 -5.98 26.16
CA SER A 165 -3.33 -4.79 26.99
C SER A 165 -1.83 -4.55 27.22
N ASN A 166 -1.37 -3.30 27.10
CA ASN A 166 0.03 -2.88 27.29
C ASN A 166 1.08 -3.57 26.40
N TRP A 167 0.67 -4.12 25.26
CA TRP A 167 1.61 -4.60 24.26
C TRP A 167 2.28 -3.42 23.55
N GLY A 168 3.44 -3.67 22.95
CA GLY A 168 4.00 -2.77 21.95
C GLY A 168 5.31 -3.31 21.43
N TRP A 169 5.70 -2.87 20.25
CA TRP A 169 6.82 -3.42 19.49
C TRP A 169 8.17 -3.07 20.07
N ALA A 170 8.23 -2.01 20.87
CA ALA A 170 9.40 -1.65 21.64
C ALA A 170 9.04 -1.10 23.02
N ILE A 171 10.03 -1.10 23.91
CA ILE A 171 9.98 -0.48 25.24
C ILE A 171 11.19 0.44 25.35
N MET A 172 10.95 1.67 25.83
CA MET A 172 11.99 2.68 25.97
C MET A 172 12.37 2.87 27.45
N HIS A 173 13.65 2.73 27.74
CA HIS A 173 14.22 2.89 29.08
C HIS A 173 15.17 4.09 29.13
N PRO A 174 15.10 4.95 30.15
CA PRO A 174 16.05 6.03 30.33
C PRO A 174 17.45 5.48 30.60
N THR A 175 18.48 6.18 30.11
CA THR A 175 19.88 5.90 30.43
C THR A 175 20.38 6.83 31.55
N GLU A 176 21.64 6.66 31.97
CA GLU A 176 22.28 7.59 32.89
C GLU A 176 22.47 8.99 32.28
N SER A 177 22.50 9.08 30.95
CA SER A 177 22.61 10.35 30.23
C SER A 177 21.23 10.97 30.02
N PRO A 178 21.05 12.27 30.32
CA PRO A 178 19.80 12.96 30.04
C PRO A 178 19.50 12.94 28.53
N ASN A 179 18.22 12.85 28.18
CA ASN A 179 17.73 12.83 26.80
C ASN A 179 18.25 11.67 25.93
N LYS A 180 18.84 10.64 26.55
CA LYS A 180 19.23 9.40 25.89
C LYS A 180 18.47 8.22 26.47
N TYR A 181 17.95 7.38 25.58
CA TYR A 181 17.12 6.25 25.94
C TYR A 181 17.55 4.98 25.21
N ASN A 182 17.47 3.83 25.88
CA ASN A 182 17.58 2.53 25.24
C ASN A 182 16.18 2.09 24.81
N LEU A 183 15.96 1.96 23.51
CA LEU A 183 14.77 1.39 22.93
C LEU A 183 15.04 -0.09 22.62
N VAL A 184 14.33 -0.97 23.32
CA VAL A 184 14.47 -2.42 23.21
C VAL A 184 13.26 -2.97 22.47
N THR A 185 13.46 -3.70 21.38
CA THR A 185 12.36 -4.37 20.68
C THR A 185 11.79 -5.51 21.52
N THR A 186 10.50 -5.81 21.35
CA THR A 186 9.84 -6.87 22.11
C THR A 186 9.57 -8.10 21.24
N GLU A 187 9.21 -9.21 21.89
CA GLU A 187 8.75 -10.44 21.23
C GLU A 187 7.52 -10.23 20.32
N TYR A 188 6.78 -9.13 20.46
CA TYR A 188 5.62 -8.82 19.63
C TYR A 188 5.99 -8.59 18.15
N LEU A 189 7.24 -8.24 17.87
CA LEU A 189 7.78 -8.16 16.51
C LEU A 189 8.18 -9.52 15.92
N LYS A 190 8.09 -10.62 16.70
CA LYS A 190 8.45 -11.98 16.29
C LYS A 190 9.84 -12.08 15.63
N MET A 191 10.80 -11.36 16.19
CA MET A 191 12.19 -11.32 15.75
C MET A 191 13.11 -11.31 16.98
N PRO A 192 14.43 -11.56 16.82
CA PRO A 192 15.39 -11.38 17.90
C PRO A 192 15.32 -9.96 18.47
N GLU A 193 15.53 -9.85 19.78
CA GLU A 193 15.63 -8.57 20.46
C GLU A 193 16.76 -7.74 19.84
N LYS A 194 16.48 -6.45 19.64
CA LYS A 194 17.40 -5.44 19.14
C LYS A 194 17.32 -4.26 20.08
N VAL A 195 18.47 -3.67 20.36
CA VAL A 195 18.57 -2.50 21.24
C VAL A 195 19.05 -1.31 20.41
N PHE A 196 18.42 -0.16 20.60
CA PHE A 196 18.79 1.09 19.95
C PHE A 196 19.01 2.16 21.00
N LEU A 197 20.09 2.93 20.86
CA LEU A 197 20.29 4.16 21.59
C LEU A 197 19.59 5.29 20.85
N ILE A 198 18.62 5.93 21.51
CA ILE A 198 17.88 7.07 21.01
C ILE A 198 18.46 8.33 21.65
N ASP A 199 18.99 9.24 20.82
CA ASP A 199 19.41 10.57 21.24
C ASP A 199 18.32 11.57 20.84
N VAL A 200 17.52 11.99 21.82
CA VAL A 200 16.32 12.83 21.58
C VAL A 200 16.71 14.24 21.15
N GLU A 201 17.82 14.79 21.64
CA GLU A 201 18.30 16.13 21.25
C GLU A 201 18.75 16.17 19.80
N LYS A 202 19.45 15.11 19.37
CA LYS A 202 19.91 14.99 17.97
C LYS A 202 18.84 14.44 17.03
N GLY A 203 17.80 13.82 17.56
CA GLY A 203 16.75 13.18 16.75
C GLY A 203 17.25 11.97 15.97
N ILE A 204 18.22 11.22 16.51
CA ILE A 204 18.84 10.07 15.84
C ILE A 204 18.70 8.79 16.67
N SER A 205 18.71 7.65 15.98
CA SER A 205 18.84 6.33 16.59
C SER A 205 20.13 5.65 16.15
N GLU A 206 20.81 4.99 17.06
CA GLU A 206 21.98 4.15 16.79
C GLU A 206 21.69 2.72 17.28
N LYS A 207 21.87 1.72 16.43
CA LYS A 207 21.70 0.33 16.83
C LYS A 207 22.89 -0.09 17.70
N LEU A 208 22.60 -0.67 18.86
CA LEU A 208 23.59 -1.28 19.73
C LEU A 208 23.69 -2.77 19.39
N ASP A 209 24.92 -3.26 19.24
CA ASP A 209 25.23 -4.68 18.96
C ASP A 209 25.02 -5.58 20.19
#